data_AF-A0A840UZ38-F1
#
_entry.id   AF-A0A840UZ38-F1
#
_cell.length_a   1.000
_cell.length_b   1.000
_cell.length_c   1.000
_cell.angle_alpha   90.00
_cell.angle_beta   90.00
_cell.angle_gamma   90.00
#
_symmetry.space_group_name_H-M   'P 1'
#
loop_
_entity.id
_entity.type
_entity.pdbx_description
1 polymer ?
#
loop_
_entity_poly.entity_id
_entity_poly.type
_entity_poly.pdbx_seq_one_letter_code
_entity_poly.pdbx_strand_id
1 'polypeptide(L)'
;MPDRSRKRPRDPNQLAKFIVDQSTGDTQEETPPDDSGKDKAAIELGRKGGLKGGKARARALTKEQRSEIARIAALARWKKKD
;
A
#
# COMPACT_ATOMS: atom_id res chain seq x y z
N MET A 1 6.24 7.33 10.31
CA MET A 1 5.81 6.66 9.07
C MET A 1 6.31 5.24 9.18
N PRO A 2 5.46 4.22 9.12
CA PRO A 2 5.97 2.86 8.99
C PRO A 2 6.80 2.83 7.70
N ASP A 3 8.00 2.27 7.79
CA ASP A 3 8.88 2.08 6.65
C ASP A 3 8.18 1.07 5.73
N ARG A 4 7.43 1.57 4.74
CA ARG A 4 6.93 0.70 3.69
C ARG A 4 8.16 0.19 2.98
N SER A 5 8.34 -1.12 2.85
CA SER A 5 9.37 -1.66 1.96
C SER A 5 9.16 -1.01 0.60
N ARG A 6 10.11 -0.14 0.24
CA ARG A 6 10.04 0.63 -1.00
C ARG A 6 10.77 -0.19 -2.03
N LYS A 7 10.05 -0.57 -3.09
CA LYS A 7 10.62 -1.31 -4.23
C LYS A 7 11.76 -0.59 -4.96
N ARG A 8 11.94 0.72 -4.75
CA ARG A 8 12.97 1.51 -5.43
C ARG A 8 13.83 2.30 -4.43
N PRO A 9 15.16 2.26 -4.59
CA PRO A 9 16.06 3.07 -3.77
C PRO A 9 15.92 4.56 -4.08
N ARG A 10 16.23 5.40 -3.08
CA ARG A 10 16.22 6.88 -3.22
C ARG A 10 17.56 7.46 -3.64
N ASP A 11 18.63 6.76 -3.30
CA ASP A 11 19.98 7.17 -3.67
C ASP A 11 20.13 7.12 -5.21
N PRO A 12 20.67 8.18 -5.85
CA PRO A 12 20.81 8.22 -7.30
C PRO A 12 21.66 7.10 -7.89
N ASN A 13 22.73 6.68 -7.20
CA ASN A 13 23.63 5.62 -7.70
C ASN A 13 22.94 4.26 -7.62
N GLN A 14 22.27 3.98 -6.49
CA GLN A 14 21.45 2.78 -6.33
C GLN A 14 20.29 2.74 -7.34
N LEU A 15 19.68 3.89 -7.64
CA LEU A 15 18.62 3.99 -8.64
C LEU A 15 19.15 3.72 -10.05
N ALA A 16 20.31 4.27 -10.40
CA ALA A 16 20.95 4.02 -11.70
C ALA A 16 21.21 2.52 -11.90
N LYS A 17 21.78 1.85 -10.88
CA LYS A 17 21.94 0.40 -10.88
C LYS A 17 20.61 -0.33 -11.06
N PHE A 18 19.60 0.02 -10.27
CA PHE A 18 18.28 -0.61 -10.35
C PHE A 18 17.60 -0.44 -11.72
N ILE A 19 17.86 0.67 -12.43
CA ILE A 19 17.37 0.89 -13.80
C ILE A 19 18.11 -0.03 -14.78
N VAL A 20 19.44 -0.14 -14.66
CA VAL A 20 20.26 -1.02 -15.49
C VAL A 20 19.82 -2.47 -15.31
N ASP A 21 19.76 -2.95 -14.06
CA ASP A 21 19.36 -4.32 -13.72
C ASP A 21 17.94 -4.66 -14.25
N GLN A 22 17.01 -3.69 -14.31
CA GLN A 22 15.68 -3.90 -14.92
C GLN A 22 15.73 -3.97 -16.43
N SER A 23 16.58 -3.16 -17.06
CA SER A 23 16.68 -3.11 -18.52
C SER A 23 17.40 -4.33 -19.10
N THR A 24 18.32 -4.93 -18.35
CA THR A 24 19.06 -6.13 -18.76
C THR A 24 18.37 -7.43 -18.37
N GLY A 25 17.32 -7.37 -17.55
CA GLY A 25 16.62 -8.55 -17.03
C GLY A 25 17.30 -9.19 -15.82
N ASP A 26 18.34 -8.56 -15.27
CA ASP A 26 19.06 -9.01 -14.06
C ASP A 26 18.36 -8.61 -12.76
N THR A 27 17.14 -8.06 -12.83
CA THR A 27 16.37 -7.71 -11.65
C THR A 27 15.95 -8.97 -10.91
N GLN A 28 16.52 -9.18 -9.72
CA GLN A 28 15.86 -9.98 -8.70
C GLN A 28 14.57 -9.25 -8.33
N GLU A 29 13.47 -9.64 -8.95
CA GLU A 29 12.16 -9.23 -8.47
C GLU A 29 12.06 -9.75 -7.03
N GLU A 30 12.16 -8.85 -6.05
CA GLU A 30 11.57 -9.09 -4.75
C GLU A 30 10.07 -9.23 -5.02
N THR A 31 9.65 -10.47 -5.24
CA THR A 31 8.25 -10.83 -5.30
C THR A 31 7.60 -10.24 -4.04
N PRO A 32 6.43 -9.59 -4.16
CA PRO A 32 5.66 -9.23 -2.96
C PRO A 32 5.63 -10.47 -2.07
N PRO A 33 5.80 -10.35 -0.73
CA PRO A 33 5.89 -11.51 0.15
C PRO A 33 4.81 -12.49 -0.26
N ASP A 34 5.27 -13.62 -0.79
CA ASP A 34 4.41 -14.52 -1.53
C ASP A 34 3.31 -14.96 -0.55
N ASP A 35 2.06 -14.76 -0.97
CA ASP A 35 0.92 -15.28 -0.22
C ASP A 35 0.94 -16.82 -0.19
N SER A 36 1.92 -17.48 -0.84
CA SER A 36 2.20 -18.93 -0.76
C SER A 36 2.36 -19.48 0.64
N GLY A 37 2.75 -18.67 1.62
CA GLY A 37 2.78 -19.07 3.04
C GLY A 37 1.43 -18.97 3.75
N LYS A 38 0.41 -18.38 3.13
CA LYS A 38 -0.90 -18.11 3.74
C LYS A 38 -1.94 -19.09 3.21
N ASP A 39 -2.83 -19.52 4.11
CA ASP A 39 -3.98 -20.34 3.74
C ASP A 39 -4.87 -19.59 2.73
N LYS A 40 -5.05 -20.18 1.55
CA LYS A 40 -5.88 -19.62 0.46
C LYS A 40 -7.31 -19.34 0.91
N ALA A 41 -7.87 -20.21 1.77
CA ALA A 41 -9.22 -20.02 2.31
C ALA A 41 -9.29 -18.78 3.21
N ALA A 42 -8.25 -18.51 4.00
CA ALA A 42 -8.17 -17.34 4.86
C ALA A 42 -8.07 -16.02 4.05
N ILE A 43 -7.29 -16.03 2.95
CA ILE A 43 -7.19 -14.88 2.04
C ILE A 43 -8.57 -14.57 1.44
N GLU A 44 -9.25 -15.59 0.94
CA GLU A 44 -10.56 -15.42 0.32
C GLU A 44 -11.61 -14.92 1.31
N LEU A 45 -11.60 -15.46 2.54
CA LEU A 45 -12.45 -15.01 3.64
C LEU A 45 -12.21 -13.52 3.94
N GLY A 46 -10.94 -13.13 4.14
CA GLY A 46 -10.58 -11.73 4.42
C GLY A 46 -11.05 -10.78 3.32
N ARG A 47 -10.89 -11.17 2.05
CA ARG A 47 -11.40 -10.42 0.89
C ARG A 47 -12.92 -10.29 0.93
N LYS A 48 -13.65 -11.39 1.18
CA LYS A 48 -15.12 -11.39 1.27
C LYS A 48 -15.62 -10.48 2.39
N GLY A 49 -14.97 -10.52 3.55
CA GLY A 49 -15.23 -9.64 4.67
C GLY A 49 -15.00 -8.17 4.33
N GLY A 50 -13.87 -7.84 3.70
CA GLY A 50 -13.53 -6.48 3.28
C GLY A 50 -14.52 -5.89 2.27
N LEU A 51 -14.97 -6.68 1.30
CA LEU A 51 -15.96 -6.26 0.31
C LEU A 51 -17.32 -5.93 0.92
N LYS A 52 -17.74 -6.70 1.94
CA LYS A 52 -18.98 -6.44 2.68
C LYS A 52 -18.82 -5.25 3.62
N GLY A 53 -17.77 -5.23 4.43
CA GLY A 53 -17.51 -4.22 5.44
C GLY A 53 -17.26 -2.83 4.84
N GLY A 54 -16.49 -2.75 3.75
CA GLY A 54 -16.22 -1.49 3.06
C GLY A 54 -17.49 -0.82 2.54
N LYS A 55 -18.39 -1.60 1.89
CA LYS A 55 -19.69 -1.10 1.44
C LYS A 55 -20.58 -0.67 2.60
N ALA A 56 -20.62 -1.46 3.68
CA ALA A 56 -21.41 -1.13 4.87
C ALA A 56 -20.93 0.19 5.51
N ARG A 57 -19.62 0.35 5.69
CA ARG A 57 -19.01 1.59 6.21
C ARG A 57 -19.30 2.79 5.32
N ALA A 58 -19.21 2.63 4.00
CA ALA A 58 -19.49 3.73 3.07
C ALA A 58 -20.94 4.21 3.15
N ARG A 59 -21.90 3.28 3.36
CA ARG A 59 -23.32 3.61 3.54
C ARG A 59 -23.63 4.24 4.90
N ALA A 60 -22.92 3.82 5.95
CA ALA A 60 -23.14 4.34 7.30
C ALA A 60 -22.66 5.79 7.48
N LEU A 61 -21.72 6.26 6.65
CA LEU A 61 -21.15 7.61 6.77
C LEU A 61 -21.97 8.66 6.01
N THR A 62 -22.24 9.78 6.66
CA THR A 62 -22.84 10.98 6.02
C THR A 62 -21.82 11.70 5.13
N LYS A 63 -22.30 12.65 4.29
CA LYS A 63 -21.42 13.47 3.44
C LYS A 63 -20.38 14.25 4.27
N GLU A 64 -20.81 14.83 5.39
CA GLU A 64 -19.96 15.60 6.31
C GLU A 64 -18.90 14.73 6.95
N GLN A 65 -19.27 13.55 7.47
CA GLN A 65 -18.32 12.61 8.07
C GLN A 65 -17.27 12.15 7.07
N ARG A 66 -17.66 11.91 5.81
CA ARG A 66 -16.69 11.57 4.75
C ARG A 66 -15.73 12.72 4.45
N SER A 67 -16.24 13.95 4.40
CA SER A 67 -15.41 15.15 4.22
C SER A 67 -14.40 15.31 5.35
N GLU A 68 -14.84 15.13 6.59
CA GLU A 68 -13.99 15.26 7.77
C GLU A 68 -12.88 14.20 7.80
N ILE A 69 -13.20 12.94 7.51
CA ILE A 69 -12.20 11.87 7.38
C ILE A 69 -11.16 12.21 6.30
N ALA A 70 -11.59 12.77 5.15
CA ALA A 70 -10.68 13.16 4.08
C ALA A 70 -9.76 14.32 4.51
N ARG A 71 -10.30 15.32 5.21
CA ARG A 71 -9.54 16.44 5.77
C ARG A 71 -8.47 15.96 6.75
N ILE A 72 -8.84 15.10 7.70
CA ILE A 72 -7.91 14.51 8.68
C ILE A 72 -6.80 13.72 7.96
N ALA A 73 -7.16 12.90 6.97
CA ALA A 73 -6.20 12.13 6.19
C ALA A 73 -5.21 13.03 5.41
N ALA A 74 -5.70 14.13 4.83
CA ALA A 74 -4.85 15.10 4.16
C ALA A 74 -3.88 15.77 5.13
N LEU A 75 -4.37 16.24 6.29
CA LEU A 75 -3.52 16.82 7.33
C LEU A 75 -2.45 15.83 7.79
N ALA A 76 -2.79 14.57 8.04
CA ALA A 76 -1.84 13.55 8.44
C ALA A 76 -0.77 13.28 7.35
N ARG A 77 -1.16 13.31 6.07
CA ARG A 77 -0.25 13.11 4.93
C ARG A 77 0.71 14.27 4.75
N TRP A 78 0.24 15.50 4.93
CA TRP A 78 0.99 16.73 4.66
C TRP A 78 1.63 17.37 5.89
N LYS A 79 1.38 16.83 7.10
CA LYS A 79 2.07 17.25 8.31
C LYS A 79 3.58 17.08 8.10
N LYS A 80 4.31 18.20 8.06
CA LYS A 80 5.77 18.19 8.09
C LYS A 80 6.20 17.48 9.37
N LYS A 81 7.06 16.48 9.20
CA LYS A 81 7.88 15.99 10.29
C LYS A 81 8.99 17.01 10.45
N ASP A 82 9.05 17.66 11.59
CA ASP A 82 10.31 18.20 12.09
C ASP A 82 11.26 17.03 12.40
#